data_AF-A0A9W8B9N5-F1
#
_entry.id   AF-A0A9W8B9N5-F1
#
_cell.length_a   1.000
_cell.length_b   1.000
_cell.length_c   1.000
_cell.angle_alpha   90.00
_cell.angle_beta   90.00
_cell.angle_gamma   90.00
#
_symmetry.space_group_name_H-M   'P 1'
#
loop_
_entity.id
_entity.type
_entity.pdbx_description
1 polymer ?
#
loop_
_entity_poly.entity_id
_entity_poly.type
_entity_poly.pdbx_seq_one_letter_code
_entity_poly.pdbx_strand_id
1 'polypeptide(L)'
;MDPQFAAQLSTALERLTQATDTQEIRSLTATLNKDFYSQPACIPALTEIATRAPAAYLRQLAAVELRKRILKQWSAVPAEFQGQIRQHLLDTVVQDPEAQVRHALARIISAVAQQDLPTNQWPNLLPFLFQLSTSADVGHRETGIYVLYTLFEVIADGDLSATQQLPQLFNLFGTSIADPDSRTVRVTTIEALGKVAEFIEPENVNDIKTFRELVPAMVRVLQDCLDHGDEVGASHGFDVFDTLLVLETPLLTKHFTELIQFFLAVGGNQEYPDGIRSQGLSFITMAATFKR
;
A
#
# COMPACT_ATOMS: atom_id res chain seq x y z
N MET A 1 -11.79 18.77 20.24
CA MET A 1 -12.88 17.94 19.66
C MET A 1 -13.98 17.83 20.70
N ASP A 2 -15.25 17.72 20.30
CA ASP A 2 -16.34 17.37 21.22
C ASP A 2 -16.26 15.87 21.58
N PRO A 3 -15.90 15.50 22.83
CA PRO A 3 -15.76 14.10 23.24
C PRO A 3 -17.07 13.32 23.11
N GLN A 4 -18.21 14.01 23.18
CA GLN A 4 -19.52 13.39 23.07
C GLN A 4 -19.77 12.88 21.64
N PHE A 5 -19.34 13.63 20.63
CA PHE A 5 -19.48 13.24 19.22
C PHE A 5 -18.70 11.94 18.91
N ALA A 6 -17.45 11.85 19.36
CA ALA A 6 -16.62 10.66 19.16
C ALA A 6 -17.19 9.42 19.87
N ALA A 7 -17.66 9.58 21.10
CA ALA A 7 -18.28 8.48 21.85
C ALA A 7 -19.56 7.96 21.18
N GLN A 8 -20.42 8.86 20.69
CA GLN A 8 -21.64 8.50 19.96
C GLN A 8 -21.33 7.79 18.64
N LEU A 9 -20.32 8.27 17.90
CA LEU A 9 -19.88 7.63 16.68
C LEU A 9 -19.31 6.24 16.94
N SER A 10 -18.48 6.07 17.97
CA SER A 10 -17.95 4.76 18.38
C SER A 10 -19.07 3.78 18.69
N THR A 11 -20.07 4.21 19.47
CA THR A 11 -21.24 3.41 19.81
C THR A 11 -22.03 2.99 18.56
N ALA A 12 -22.22 3.91 17.60
CA ALA A 12 -22.92 3.61 16.36
C ALA A 12 -22.16 2.60 15.48
N LEU A 13 -20.82 2.71 15.42
CA LEU A 13 -19.97 1.74 14.73
C LEU A 13 -20.00 0.36 15.39
N GLU A 14 -19.92 0.30 16.72
CA GLU A 14 -20.03 -0.96 17.47
C GLU A 14 -21.37 -1.65 17.20
N ARG A 15 -22.48 -0.90 17.26
CA ARG A 15 -23.80 -1.44 16.91
C ARG A 15 -23.87 -1.96 15.49
N LEU A 16 -23.25 -1.27 14.53
CA LEU A 16 -23.20 -1.72 13.14
C LEU A 16 -22.48 -3.07 13.01
N THR A 17 -21.42 -3.31 13.80
CA THR A 17 -20.68 -4.59 13.77
C THR A 17 -21.44 -5.76 14.39
N GLN A 18 -22.41 -5.47 15.27
CA GLN A 18 -23.20 -6.49 15.96
C GLN A 18 -24.54 -6.77 15.26
N ALA A 19 -24.99 -5.86 14.38
CA ALA A 19 -26.25 -6.00 13.68
C ALA A 19 -26.21 -7.17 12.68
N THR A 20 -27.11 -8.13 12.86
CA THR A 20 -27.27 -9.27 11.94
C THR A 20 -28.44 -9.09 10.98
N ASP A 21 -29.38 -8.19 11.31
CA ASP A 21 -30.56 -7.94 10.49
C ASP A 21 -30.28 -6.90 9.38
N THR A 22 -30.76 -7.20 8.17
CA THR A 22 -30.53 -6.33 7.01
C THR A 22 -31.23 -4.98 7.13
N GLN A 23 -32.40 -4.90 7.77
CA GLN A 23 -33.09 -3.62 7.96
C GLN A 23 -32.38 -2.77 9.02
N GLU A 24 -31.91 -3.39 10.10
CA GLU A 24 -31.11 -2.72 11.12
C GLU A 24 -29.80 -2.17 10.54
N ILE A 25 -29.04 -2.96 9.78
CA ILE A 25 -27.81 -2.52 9.11
C ILE A 25 -28.09 -1.31 8.22
N ARG A 26 -29.16 -1.34 7.42
CA ARG A 26 -29.56 -0.21 6.56
C ARG A 26 -29.89 1.03 7.38
N SER A 27 -30.66 0.88 8.46
CA SER A 27 -31.02 1.98 9.35
C SER A 27 -29.78 2.61 9.98
N LEU A 28 -28.89 1.81 10.57
CA LEU A 28 -27.65 2.28 11.20
C LEU A 28 -26.74 2.97 10.18
N THR A 29 -26.63 2.42 8.97
CA THR A 29 -25.84 3.01 7.88
C THR A 29 -26.42 4.37 7.45
N ALA A 30 -27.75 4.50 7.40
CA ALA A 30 -28.41 5.77 7.10
C ALA A 30 -28.15 6.82 8.19
N THR A 31 -28.24 6.42 9.47
CA THR A 31 -27.89 7.27 10.62
C THR A 31 -26.43 7.72 10.55
N LEU A 32 -25.49 6.80 10.35
CA LEU A 32 -24.07 7.12 10.23
C LEU A 32 -23.80 8.12 9.10
N ASN A 33 -24.42 7.93 7.93
CA ASN A 33 -24.29 8.84 6.80
C ASN A 33 -24.85 10.24 7.08
N LYS A 34 -26.06 10.31 7.64
CA LYS A 34 -26.78 11.55 7.85
C LYS A 34 -26.20 12.36 9.02
N ASP A 35 -25.99 11.70 10.15
CA ASP A 35 -25.77 12.38 11.42
C ASP A 35 -24.27 12.55 11.73
N PHE A 36 -23.39 11.71 11.17
CA PHE A 36 -21.94 11.76 11.45
C PHE A 36 -21.11 12.07 10.21
N TYR A 37 -21.20 11.24 9.17
CA TYR A 37 -20.29 11.30 8.02
C TYR A 37 -20.44 12.53 7.13
N SER A 38 -21.59 13.20 7.20
CA SER A 38 -21.83 14.49 6.55
C SER A 38 -21.06 15.65 7.18
N GLN A 39 -20.59 15.49 8.42
CA GLN A 39 -19.91 16.52 9.19
C GLN A 39 -18.39 16.36 9.12
N PRO A 40 -17.61 17.42 8.82
CA PRO A 40 -16.14 17.37 8.86
C PRO A 40 -15.57 16.89 10.20
N ALA A 41 -16.31 17.12 11.30
CA ALA A 41 -15.98 16.66 12.65
C ALA A 41 -15.84 15.13 12.77
N CYS A 42 -16.38 14.34 11.83
CA CYS A 42 -16.19 12.89 11.84
C CYS A 42 -14.75 12.46 11.54
N ILE A 43 -13.95 13.27 10.84
CA ILE A 43 -12.55 12.92 10.54
C ILE A 43 -11.71 12.83 11.82
N PRO A 44 -11.64 13.88 12.67
CA PRO A 44 -10.89 13.77 13.92
C PRO A 44 -11.48 12.72 14.87
N ALA A 45 -12.81 12.55 14.91
CA ALA A 45 -13.45 11.52 15.73
C ALA A 45 -13.10 10.10 15.28
N LEU A 46 -13.19 9.80 13.98
CA LEU A 46 -12.77 8.51 13.43
C LEU A 46 -11.27 8.28 13.58
N THR A 47 -10.46 9.32 13.55
CA THR A 47 -9.01 9.22 13.80
C THR A 47 -8.76 8.75 15.23
N GLU A 48 -9.47 9.32 16.22
CA GLU A 48 -9.39 8.89 17.61
C GLU A 48 -9.82 7.42 17.78
N ILE A 49 -10.96 7.03 17.19
CA ILE A 49 -11.45 5.65 17.27
C ILE A 49 -10.46 4.68 16.58
N ALA A 50 -9.99 5.01 15.38
CA ALA A 50 -9.08 4.16 14.60
C ALA A 50 -7.75 3.87 15.30
N THR A 51 -7.34 4.74 16.22
CA THR A 51 -6.02 4.67 16.86
C THR A 51 -6.07 4.29 18.35
N ARG A 52 -7.20 4.52 19.02
CA ARG A 52 -7.32 4.34 20.48
C ARG A 52 -8.42 3.38 20.91
N ALA A 53 -9.33 2.96 20.01
CA ALA A 53 -10.37 2.04 20.41
C ALA A 53 -9.77 0.73 20.95
N PRO A 54 -10.31 0.17 22.04
CA PRO A 54 -9.75 -1.04 22.67
C PRO A 54 -9.89 -2.28 21.77
N ALA A 55 -10.92 -2.30 20.92
CA ALA A 55 -11.20 -3.42 20.03
C ALA A 55 -10.56 -3.23 18.65
N ALA A 56 -9.76 -4.20 18.21
CA ALA A 56 -9.07 -4.18 16.92
C ALA A 56 -10.03 -4.05 15.72
N TYR A 57 -11.16 -4.79 15.73
CA TYR A 57 -12.16 -4.72 14.67
C TYR A 57 -12.76 -3.31 14.53
N LEU A 58 -12.91 -2.60 15.66
CA LEU A 58 -13.48 -1.26 15.67
C LEU A 58 -12.48 -0.24 15.13
N ARG A 59 -11.19 -0.39 15.50
CA ARG A 59 -10.11 0.40 14.92
C ARG A 59 -10.05 0.24 13.40
N GLN A 60 -10.11 -1.00 12.91
CA GLN A 60 -10.10 -1.32 11.49
C GLN A 60 -11.31 -0.72 10.75
N LEU A 61 -12.52 -0.88 11.31
CA LEU A 61 -13.74 -0.30 10.73
C LEU A 61 -13.67 1.24 10.68
N ALA A 62 -13.27 1.87 11.78
CA ALA A 62 -13.10 3.31 11.84
C ALA A 62 -12.06 3.80 10.82
N ALA A 63 -10.97 3.05 10.64
CA ALA A 63 -9.95 3.36 9.65
C ALA A 63 -10.47 3.30 8.20
N VAL A 64 -11.25 2.26 7.89
CA VAL A 64 -11.90 2.11 6.57
C VAL A 64 -12.86 3.26 6.29
N GLU A 65 -13.68 3.65 7.28
CA GLU A 65 -14.60 4.77 7.12
C GLU A 65 -13.88 6.11 7.06
N LEU A 66 -12.86 6.32 7.87
CA LEU A 66 -12.02 7.53 7.87
C LEU A 66 -11.41 7.78 6.49
N ARG A 67 -10.81 6.74 5.89
CA ARG A 67 -10.24 6.82 4.54
C ARG A 67 -11.23 7.38 3.53
N LYS A 68 -12.46 6.86 3.53
CA LYS A 68 -13.52 7.29 2.61
C LYS A 68 -13.95 8.76 2.84
N ARG A 69 -13.78 9.30 4.05
CA ARG A 69 -14.15 10.70 4.38
C ARG A 69 -13.03 11.68 4.08
N ILE A 70 -11.77 11.31 4.30
CA ILE A 70 -10.62 12.14 3.92
C ILE A 70 -10.71 12.53 2.45
N LEU A 71 -10.97 11.57 1.56
CA LEU A 71 -11.10 11.82 0.12
C LEU A 71 -12.24 12.79 -0.26
N LYS A 72 -13.21 13.03 0.63
CA LYS A 72 -14.38 13.88 0.34
C LYS A 72 -14.33 15.26 0.99
N GLN A 73 -13.76 15.36 2.19
CA GLN A 73 -13.92 16.56 3.03
C GLN A 73 -12.69 16.91 3.86
N TRP A 74 -11.50 16.41 3.51
CA TRP A 74 -10.26 16.76 4.22
C TRP A 74 -10.00 18.26 4.31
N SER A 75 -10.23 18.99 3.21
CA SER A 75 -10.07 20.45 3.15
C SER A 75 -11.04 21.23 4.05
N ALA A 76 -12.14 20.62 4.48
CA ALA A 76 -13.10 21.22 5.41
C ALA A 76 -12.70 21.04 6.88
N VAL A 77 -11.68 20.23 7.17
CA VAL A 77 -11.13 20.07 8.52
C VAL A 77 -10.24 21.27 8.85
N PRO A 78 -10.38 21.91 10.02
CA PRO A 78 -9.50 23.02 10.41
C PRO A 78 -8.02 22.60 10.41
N ALA A 79 -7.14 23.50 9.94
CA ALA A 79 -5.71 23.21 9.75
C ALA A 79 -5.00 22.68 11.02
N GLU A 80 -5.40 23.16 12.19
CA GLU A 80 -4.90 22.66 13.48
C GLU A 80 -5.19 21.14 13.64
N PHE A 81 -6.42 20.72 13.37
CA PHE A 81 -6.79 19.30 13.44
C PHE A 81 -6.13 18.48 12.34
N GLN A 82 -5.96 19.02 11.13
CA GLN A 82 -5.21 18.33 10.07
C GLN A 82 -3.78 18.00 10.52
N GLY A 83 -3.07 18.97 11.10
CA GLY A 83 -1.73 18.76 11.64
C GLY A 83 -1.69 17.72 12.77
N GLN A 84 -2.65 17.77 13.70
CA GLN A 84 -2.77 16.79 14.78
C GLN A 84 -3.04 15.37 14.25
N ILE A 85 -3.94 15.23 13.27
CA ILE A 85 -4.27 13.94 12.65
C ILE A 85 -3.03 13.35 11.97
N ARG A 86 -2.32 14.15 11.18
CA ARG A 86 -1.06 13.73 10.53
C ARG A 86 -0.08 13.16 11.54
N GLN A 87 0.23 13.92 12.59
CA GLN A 87 1.18 13.48 13.62
C GLN A 87 0.69 12.20 14.33
N HIS A 88 -0.57 12.17 14.71
CA HIS A 88 -1.15 11.04 15.43
C HIS A 88 -1.16 9.75 14.60
N LEU A 89 -1.37 9.84 13.28
CA LEU A 89 -1.26 8.69 12.38
C LEU A 89 0.19 8.17 12.31
N LEU A 90 1.20 9.04 12.23
CA LEU A 90 2.60 8.62 12.21
C LEU A 90 3.01 7.94 13.52
N ASP A 91 2.57 8.49 14.66
CA ASP A 91 2.91 7.94 15.97
C ASP A 91 2.29 6.55 16.19
N THR A 92 1.11 6.29 15.64
CA THR A 92 0.31 5.09 15.95
C THR A 92 0.46 3.97 14.95
N VAL A 93 0.79 4.24 13.68
CA VAL A 93 0.87 3.21 12.63
C VAL A 93 1.83 2.07 12.95
N VAL A 94 2.90 2.33 13.71
CA VAL A 94 3.87 1.32 14.15
C VAL A 94 3.60 0.73 15.53
N GLN A 95 2.71 1.35 16.32
CA GLN A 95 2.44 0.94 17.70
C GLN A 95 1.31 -0.09 17.80
N ASP A 96 0.47 -0.21 16.76
CA ASP A 96 -0.64 -1.14 16.79
C ASP A 96 -0.16 -2.60 16.78
N PRO A 97 -0.59 -3.46 17.73
CA PRO A 97 -0.19 -4.86 17.74
C PRO A 97 -0.71 -5.63 16.52
N GLU A 98 -1.84 -5.22 15.95
CA GLU A 98 -2.53 -5.96 14.88
C GLU A 98 -2.09 -5.48 13.49
N ALA A 99 -1.48 -6.39 12.70
CA ALA A 99 -1.00 -6.07 11.36
C ALA A 99 -2.10 -5.51 10.43
N GLN A 100 -3.32 -6.06 10.52
CA GLN A 100 -4.45 -5.59 9.73
C GLN A 100 -4.84 -4.14 10.06
N VAL A 101 -4.70 -3.73 11.33
CA VAL A 101 -4.96 -2.35 11.74
C VAL A 101 -3.83 -1.44 11.24
N ARG A 102 -2.56 -1.88 11.35
CA ARG A 102 -1.43 -1.14 10.74
C ARG A 102 -1.63 -0.91 9.25
N HIS A 103 -2.09 -1.92 8.51
CA HIS A 103 -2.42 -1.76 7.08
C HIS A 103 -3.58 -0.79 6.84
N ALA A 104 -4.63 -0.83 7.66
CA ALA A 104 -5.74 0.12 7.56
C ALA A 104 -5.28 1.57 7.84
N LEU A 105 -4.42 1.78 8.84
CA LEU A 105 -3.79 3.06 9.15
C LEU A 105 -2.88 3.54 8.01
N ALA A 106 -2.08 2.67 7.40
CA ALA A 106 -1.27 2.98 6.22
C ALA A 106 -2.10 3.52 5.05
N ARG A 107 -3.30 2.95 4.85
CA ARG A 107 -4.23 3.39 3.80
C ARG A 107 -4.87 4.74 4.12
N ILE A 108 -5.04 5.09 5.40
CA ILE A 108 -5.43 6.44 5.83
C ILE A 108 -4.31 7.43 5.55
N ILE A 109 -3.07 7.10 5.94
CA ILE A 109 -1.88 7.93 5.69
C ILE A 109 -1.79 8.25 4.20
N SER A 110 -1.92 7.24 3.34
CA SER A 110 -1.92 7.41 1.89
C SER A 110 -3.05 8.32 1.40
N ALA A 111 -4.27 8.18 1.94
CA ALA A 111 -5.39 9.04 1.56
C ALA A 111 -5.19 10.50 2.00
N VAL A 112 -4.58 10.75 3.16
CA VAL A 112 -4.23 12.12 3.59
C VAL A 112 -3.10 12.67 2.71
N ALA A 113 -2.08 11.86 2.43
CA ALA A 113 -0.96 12.24 1.57
C ALA A 113 -1.40 12.61 0.16
N GLN A 114 -2.38 11.89 -0.41
CA GLN A 114 -2.97 12.24 -1.70
C GLN A 114 -3.57 13.66 -1.73
N GLN A 115 -4.04 14.17 -0.58
CA GLN A 115 -4.56 15.54 -0.47
C GLN A 115 -3.45 16.56 -0.18
N ASP A 116 -2.47 16.18 0.65
CA ASP A 116 -1.49 17.09 1.23
C ASP A 116 -0.20 17.23 0.42
N LEU A 117 0.25 16.20 -0.32
CA LEU A 117 1.49 16.24 -1.10
C LEU A 117 1.48 17.25 -2.25
N PRO A 118 0.41 17.39 -3.06
CA PRO A 118 0.38 18.35 -4.17
C PRO A 118 0.60 19.81 -3.73
N THR A 119 0.31 20.12 -2.46
CA THR A 119 0.47 21.46 -1.87
C THR A 119 1.53 21.52 -0.77
N ASN A 120 2.38 20.49 -0.69
CA ASN A 120 3.47 20.34 0.28
C ASN A 120 3.05 20.59 1.75
N GLN A 121 1.85 20.14 2.12
CA GLN A 121 1.32 20.32 3.48
C GLN A 121 1.86 19.28 4.47
N TRP A 122 2.51 18.21 3.98
CA TRP A 122 3.02 17.12 4.82
C TRP A 122 4.50 16.75 4.55
N PRO A 123 5.45 17.70 4.72
CA PRO A 123 6.84 17.51 4.33
C PRO A 123 7.61 16.43 5.12
N ASN A 124 7.16 16.08 6.33
CA ASN A 124 7.82 15.08 7.18
C ASN A 124 7.40 13.63 6.89
N LEU A 125 6.42 13.40 6.01
CA LEU A 125 5.94 12.04 5.70
C LEU A 125 7.04 11.16 5.09
N LEU A 126 7.63 11.57 3.96
CA LEU A 126 8.65 10.75 3.29
C LEU A 126 9.89 10.52 4.17
N PRO A 127 10.47 11.53 4.84
CA PRO A 127 11.58 11.31 5.79
C PRO A 127 11.25 10.27 6.87
N PHE A 128 10.03 10.31 7.43
CA PHE A 128 9.57 9.34 8.41
C PHE A 128 9.50 7.92 7.82
N LEU A 129 8.96 7.76 6.60
CA LEU A 129 8.87 6.46 5.93
C LEU A 129 10.24 5.87 5.57
N PHE A 130 11.21 6.69 5.18
CA PHE A 130 12.59 6.26 4.98
C PHE A 130 13.23 5.77 6.28
N GLN A 131 13.00 6.48 7.39
CA GLN A 131 13.49 6.06 8.70
C GLN A 131 12.86 4.74 9.15
N LEU A 132 11.54 4.57 8.99
CA LEU A 132 10.87 3.31 9.32
C LEU A 132 11.39 2.14 8.49
N SER A 133 11.50 2.34 7.18
CA SER A 133 11.91 1.30 6.22
C SER A 133 13.38 0.85 6.39
N THR A 134 14.18 1.59 7.17
CA THR A 134 15.59 1.25 7.49
C THR A 134 15.81 0.96 8.97
N SER A 135 14.72 0.84 9.75
CA SER A 135 14.75 0.52 11.17
C SER A 135 15.35 -0.87 11.45
N ALA A 136 16.02 -1.00 12.59
CA ALA A 136 16.46 -2.31 13.09
C ALA A 136 15.27 -3.24 13.42
N ASP A 137 14.11 -2.66 13.75
CA ASP A 137 12.88 -3.39 14.01
C ASP A 137 12.19 -3.85 12.72
N VAL A 138 11.90 -5.15 12.62
CA VAL A 138 11.27 -5.76 11.44
C VAL A 138 9.86 -5.22 11.19
N GLY A 139 9.04 -5.05 12.24
CA GLY A 139 7.68 -4.55 12.12
C GLY A 139 7.62 -3.10 11.65
N HIS A 140 8.62 -2.30 12.03
CA HIS A 140 8.80 -0.96 11.48
C HIS A 140 9.12 -0.99 9.98
N ARG A 141 10.01 -1.89 9.53
CA ARG A 141 10.34 -2.02 8.10
C ARG A 141 9.16 -2.49 7.28
N GLU A 142 8.43 -3.50 7.74
CA GLU A 142 7.18 -3.97 7.12
C GLU A 142 6.18 -2.84 6.98
N THR A 143 5.97 -2.07 8.05
CA THR A 143 5.04 -0.94 8.05
C THR A 143 5.50 0.18 7.11
N GLY A 144 6.78 0.56 7.15
CA GLY A 144 7.34 1.63 6.32
C GLY A 144 7.22 1.32 4.83
N ILE A 145 7.61 0.11 4.42
CA ILE A 145 7.53 -0.34 3.03
C ILE A 145 6.07 -0.48 2.59
N TYR A 146 5.20 -1.01 3.45
CA TYR A 146 3.76 -1.08 3.14
C TYR A 146 3.15 0.30 2.95
N VAL A 147 3.44 1.27 3.82
CA VAL A 147 2.92 2.64 3.64
C VAL A 147 3.41 3.23 2.32
N LEU A 148 4.69 3.05 1.95
CA LEU A 148 5.22 3.50 0.66
C LEU A 148 4.51 2.86 -0.53
N TYR A 149 4.32 1.54 -0.51
CA TYR A 149 3.53 0.83 -1.53
C TYR A 149 2.12 1.45 -1.63
N THR A 150 1.44 1.60 -0.50
CA THR A 150 0.07 2.13 -0.48
C THR A 150 -0.04 3.59 -0.91
N LEU A 151 1.02 4.36 -0.72
CA LEU A 151 1.13 5.74 -1.15
C LEU A 151 1.23 5.82 -2.67
N PHE A 152 2.08 4.97 -3.27
CA PHE A 152 2.28 4.92 -4.72
C PHE A 152 1.05 4.46 -5.50
N GLU A 153 0.12 3.75 -4.86
CA GLU A 153 -1.17 3.43 -5.48
C GLU A 153 -2.12 4.62 -5.64
N VAL A 154 -1.90 5.73 -4.92
CA VAL A 154 -2.86 6.85 -4.85
C VAL A 154 -2.31 8.20 -5.31
N ILE A 155 -0.99 8.38 -5.33
CA ILE A 155 -0.39 9.64 -5.80
C ILE A 155 -0.37 9.68 -7.33
N ALA A 156 -0.45 10.88 -7.90
CA ALA A 156 -0.32 11.08 -9.34
C ALA A 156 1.17 11.21 -9.76
N ASP A 157 1.47 10.95 -11.03
CA ASP A 157 2.83 10.98 -11.59
C ASP A 157 3.57 12.31 -11.33
N GLY A 158 2.83 13.42 -11.37
CA GLY A 158 3.34 14.77 -11.09
C GLY A 158 3.74 14.99 -9.63
N ASP A 159 3.13 14.27 -8.69
CA ASP A 159 3.35 14.48 -7.25
C ASP A 159 4.67 13.84 -6.81
N LEU A 160 4.98 12.64 -7.32
CA LEU A 160 6.22 11.95 -6.98
C LEU A 160 7.44 12.61 -7.65
N SER A 161 7.31 13.00 -8.92
CA SER A 161 8.36 13.73 -9.65
C SER A 161 8.68 15.08 -8.99
N ALA A 162 7.67 15.79 -8.48
CA ALA A 162 7.86 17.01 -7.69
C ALA A 162 8.69 16.80 -6.42
N THR A 163 8.71 15.59 -5.86
CA THR A 163 9.50 15.29 -4.64
C THR A 163 10.99 15.06 -4.91
N GLN A 164 11.40 14.79 -6.16
CA GLN A 164 12.78 14.42 -6.54
C GLN A 164 13.35 13.22 -5.76
N GLN A 165 12.50 12.36 -5.18
CA GLN A 165 12.93 11.27 -4.28
C GLN A 165 13.18 9.92 -4.98
N LEU A 166 12.90 9.79 -6.29
CA LEU A 166 13.04 8.51 -7.02
C LEU A 166 14.42 7.84 -6.82
N PRO A 167 15.57 8.55 -6.88
CA PRO A 167 16.86 7.92 -6.60
C PRO A 167 16.99 7.37 -5.18
N GLN A 168 16.43 8.05 -4.19
CA GLN A 168 16.44 7.58 -2.80
C GLN A 168 15.53 6.36 -2.62
N LEU A 169 14.38 6.34 -3.30
CA LEU A 169 13.48 5.20 -3.34
C LEU A 169 14.14 3.97 -3.97
N PHE A 170 14.85 4.12 -5.10
CA PHE A 170 15.60 2.99 -5.69
C PHE A 170 16.67 2.46 -4.74
N ASN A 171 17.39 3.33 -4.04
CA ASN A 171 18.36 2.88 -3.03
C ASN A 171 17.68 2.11 -1.89
N LEU A 172 16.55 2.60 -1.38
CA LEU A 172 15.77 1.93 -0.35
C LEU A 172 15.24 0.57 -0.82
N PHE A 173 14.71 0.50 -2.04
CA PHE A 173 14.17 -0.74 -2.58
C PHE A 173 15.27 -1.74 -2.94
N GLY A 174 16.44 -1.26 -3.36
CA GLY A 174 17.62 -2.10 -3.55
C GLY A 174 18.09 -2.82 -2.29
N THR A 175 17.89 -2.22 -1.11
CA THR A 175 18.21 -2.87 0.17
C THR A 175 17.06 -3.72 0.70
N SER A 176 15.83 -3.20 0.71
CA SER A 176 14.65 -3.90 1.26
C SER A 176 14.22 -5.12 0.45
N ILE A 177 14.47 -5.17 -0.86
CA ILE A 177 14.18 -6.37 -1.67
C ILE A 177 15.00 -7.59 -1.25
N ALA A 178 16.11 -7.35 -0.54
CA ALA A 178 16.98 -8.36 0.03
C ALA A 178 16.94 -8.35 1.56
N ASP A 179 15.80 -7.93 2.16
CA ASP A 179 15.64 -7.91 3.61
C ASP A 179 15.98 -9.29 4.21
N PRO A 180 16.90 -9.35 5.19
CA PRO A 180 17.41 -10.61 5.71
C PRO A 180 16.40 -11.33 6.61
N ASP A 181 15.48 -10.59 7.23
CA ASP A 181 14.67 -11.09 8.34
C ASP A 181 13.19 -11.29 7.94
N SER A 182 12.69 -10.54 6.95
CA SER A 182 11.27 -10.56 6.59
C SER A 182 11.01 -10.76 5.10
N ARG A 183 10.35 -11.88 4.78
CA ARG A 183 9.78 -12.12 3.44
C ARG A 183 8.70 -11.10 3.11
N THR A 184 7.90 -10.68 4.09
CA THR A 184 6.86 -9.66 3.92
C THR A 184 7.48 -8.36 3.39
N VAL A 185 8.59 -7.91 3.96
CA VAL A 185 9.33 -6.74 3.45
C VAL A 185 9.73 -6.96 2.00
N ARG A 186 10.35 -8.11 1.68
CA ARG A 186 10.81 -8.41 0.30
C ARG A 186 9.66 -8.41 -0.71
N VAL A 187 8.54 -9.05 -0.39
CA VAL A 187 7.35 -9.14 -1.25
C VAL A 187 6.72 -7.78 -1.44
N THR A 188 6.47 -7.03 -0.36
CA THR A 188 5.89 -5.69 -0.45
C THR A 188 6.83 -4.72 -1.17
N THR A 189 8.14 -4.91 -1.11
CA THR A 189 9.10 -4.16 -1.94
C THR A 189 8.91 -4.45 -3.43
N ILE A 190 8.62 -5.69 -3.86
CA ILE A 190 8.28 -5.97 -5.26
C ILE A 190 7.03 -5.21 -5.67
N GLU A 191 5.99 -5.22 -4.82
CA GLU A 191 4.72 -4.50 -5.08
C GLU A 191 4.97 -2.98 -5.19
N ALA A 192 5.76 -2.41 -4.28
CA ALA A 192 6.17 -1.01 -4.32
C ALA A 192 6.94 -0.68 -5.60
N LEU A 193 7.88 -1.54 -6.01
CA LEU A 193 8.62 -1.36 -7.27
C LEU A 193 7.71 -1.45 -8.50
N GLY A 194 6.72 -2.36 -8.49
CA GLY A 194 5.70 -2.44 -9.54
C GLY A 194 4.95 -1.12 -9.71
N LYS A 195 4.60 -0.45 -8.61
CA LYS A 195 3.97 0.88 -8.64
C LYS A 195 4.95 1.98 -9.05
N VAL A 196 6.18 1.95 -8.56
CA VAL A 196 7.21 2.92 -8.95
C VAL A 196 7.50 2.88 -10.44
N ALA A 197 7.44 1.70 -11.05
CA ALA A 197 7.65 1.51 -12.48
C ALA A 197 6.66 2.31 -13.35
N GLU A 198 5.43 2.51 -12.87
CA GLU A 198 4.40 3.29 -13.57
C GLU A 198 4.79 4.78 -13.70
N PHE A 199 5.65 5.28 -12.80
CA PHE A 199 6.15 6.67 -12.83
C PHE A 199 7.41 6.88 -13.67
N ILE A 200 7.99 5.81 -14.25
CA ILE A 200 9.22 5.93 -15.03
C ILE A 200 8.88 6.26 -16.48
N GLU A 201 9.16 7.49 -16.89
CA GLU A 201 8.98 7.94 -18.27
C GLU A 201 9.95 7.21 -19.24
N PRO A 202 9.50 6.85 -20.46
CA PRO A 202 10.33 6.19 -21.48
C PRO A 202 11.63 6.93 -21.84
N GLU A 203 11.63 8.25 -21.72
CA GLU A 203 12.76 9.12 -22.02
C GLU A 203 13.82 9.12 -20.90
N ASN A 204 13.46 8.69 -19.69
CA ASN A 204 14.36 8.71 -18.53
C ASN A 204 15.27 7.47 -18.47
N VAL A 205 16.30 7.50 -19.31
CA VAL A 205 17.26 6.39 -19.47
C VAL A 205 17.94 5.97 -18.17
N ASN A 206 18.18 6.90 -17.24
CA ASN A 206 18.85 6.62 -15.97
C ASN A 206 17.96 5.83 -15.01
N ASP A 207 16.69 6.21 -14.89
CA ASP A 207 15.74 5.51 -14.02
C ASP A 207 15.40 4.13 -14.59
N ILE A 208 15.25 4.03 -15.93
CA ILE A 208 15.10 2.75 -16.63
C ILE A 208 16.29 1.82 -16.34
N LYS A 209 17.52 2.34 -16.44
CA LYS A 209 18.73 1.56 -16.16
C LYS A 209 18.75 1.09 -14.71
N THR A 210 18.46 1.99 -13.76
CA THR A 210 18.45 1.69 -12.32
C THR A 210 17.42 0.62 -11.99
N PHE A 211 16.19 0.76 -12.51
CA PHE A 211 15.13 -0.23 -12.32
C PHE A 211 15.51 -1.61 -12.87
N ARG A 212 16.10 -1.67 -14.08
CA ARG A 212 16.54 -2.92 -14.70
C ARG A 212 17.51 -3.71 -13.81
N GLU A 213 18.39 -3.04 -13.07
CA GLU A 213 19.31 -3.73 -12.15
C GLU A 213 18.60 -4.37 -10.94
N LEU A 214 17.36 -3.96 -10.62
CA LEU A 214 16.56 -4.56 -9.55
C LEU A 214 15.77 -5.79 -10.00
N VAL A 215 15.51 -5.95 -11.30
CA VAL A 215 14.72 -7.07 -11.86
C VAL A 215 15.22 -8.45 -11.42
N PRO A 216 16.53 -8.77 -11.43
CA PRO A 216 17.01 -10.06 -10.94
C PRO A 216 16.71 -10.29 -9.45
N ALA A 217 16.67 -9.24 -8.63
CA ALA A 217 16.28 -9.36 -7.23
C ALA A 217 14.77 -9.63 -7.09
N MET A 218 13.93 -9.01 -7.91
CA MET A 218 12.48 -9.27 -7.95
C MET A 218 12.20 -10.75 -8.31
N VAL A 219 12.90 -11.29 -9.32
CA VAL A 219 12.80 -12.71 -9.67
C VAL A 219 13.21 -13.62 -8.51
N ARG A 220 14.29 -13.27 -7.79
CA ARG A 220 14.75 -14.05 -6.62
C ARG A 220 13.72 -14.08 -5.50
N VAL A 221 13.01 -12.98 -5.24
CA VAL A 221 11.97 -12.97 -4.20
C VAL A 221 10.75 -13.79 -4.65
N LEU A 222 10.35 -13.69 -5.92
CA LEU A 222 9.30 -14.56 -6.47
C LEU A 222 9.69 -16.05 -6.36
N GLN A 223 10.93 -16.41 -6.71
CA GLN A 223 11.43 -17.77 -6.54
C GLN A 223 11.43 -18.21 -5.06
N ASP A 224 11.83 -17.35 -4.12
CA ASP A 224 11.77 -17.65 -2.67
C ASP A 224 10.33 -17.94 -2.21
N CYS A 225 9.33 -17.21 -2.72
CA CYS A 225 7.93 -17.48 -2.43
C CYS A 225 7.51 -18.86 -2.98
N LEU A 226 7.88 -19.18 -4.22
CA LEU A 226 7.59 -20.46 -4.85
C LEU A 226 8.22 -21.65 -4.11
N ASP A 227 9.50 -21.53 -3.74
CA ASP A 227 10.27 -22.58 -3.05
C ASP A 227 9.68 -22.92 -1.67
N HIS A 228 9.04 -21.94 -1.02
CA HIS A 228 8.47 -22.09 0.31
C HIS A 228 6.94 -22.26 0.29
N GLY A 229 6.31 -22.39 -0.88
CA GLY A 229 4.86 -22.55 -1.01
C GLY A 229 4.05 -21.33 -0.56
N ASP A 230 4.64 -20.13 -0.57
CA ASP A 230 3.93 -18.88 -0.31
C ASP A 230 3.18 -18.42 -1.57
N GLU A 231 2.02 -19.03 -1.80
CA GLU A 231 1.20 -18.75 -2.99
C GLU A 231 0.72 -17.30 -3.07
N VAL A 232 0.46 -16.66 -1.91
CA VAL A 232 0.01 -15.26 -1.87
C VAL A 232 1.14 -14.33 -2.28
N GLY A 233 2.32 -14.48 -1.69
CA GLY A 233 3.50 -13.70 -2.06
C GLY A 233 3.93 -13.95 -3.52
N ALA A 234 3.80 -15.19 -4.00
CA ALA A 234 4.05 -15.51 -5.39
C ALA A 234 3.06 -14.81 -6.33
N SER A 235 1.76 -14.82 -6.00
CA SER A 235 0.73 -14.12 -6.77
C SER A 235 1.04 -12.64 -6.92
N HIS A 236 1.42 -11.96 -5.84
CA HIS A 236 1.81 -10.55 -5.91
C HIS A 236 3.01 -10.33 -6.86
N GLY A 237 3.99 -11.24 -6.83
CA GLY A 237 5.12 -11.21 -7.76
C GLY A 237 4.69 -11.37 -9.22
N PHE A 238 3.81 -12.33 -9.53
CA PHE A 238 3.24 -12.50 -10.87
C PHE A 238 2.51 -11.24 -11.35
N ASP A 239 1.62 -10.68 -10.52
CA ASP A 239 0.84 -9.49 -10.85
C ASP A 239 1.73 -8.28 -11.18
N VAL A 240 2.85 -8.12 -10.46
CA VAL A 240 3.84 -7.09 -10.75
C VAL A 240 4.52 -7.32 -12.10
N PHE A 241 4.97 -8.55 -12.39
CA PHE A 241 5.60 -8.82 -13.69
C PHE A 241 4.63 -8.68 -14.86
N ASP A 242 3.37 -9.06 -14.70
CA ASP A 242 2.31 -8.84 -15.68
C ASP A 242 2.09 -7.34 -15.91
N THR A 243 2.06 -6.53 -14.85
CA THR A 243 1.98 -5.06 -14.94
C THR A 243 3.16 -4.49 -15.71
N LEU A 244 4.40 -4.84 -15.33
CA LEU A 244 5.62 -4.37 -15.99
C LEU A 244 5.68 -4.73 -17.47
N LEU A 245 5.11 -5.87 -17.84
CA LEU A 245 5.07 -6.34 -19.21
C LEU A 245 4.14 -5.48 -20.09
N VAL A 246 3.07 -4.93 -19.52
CA VAL A 246 2.12 -4.08 -20.27
C VAL A 246 2.61 -2.63 -20.39
N LEU A 247 3.55 -2.19 -19.55
CA LEU A 247 4.13 -0.85 -19.64
C LEU A 247 4.84 -0.61 -20.99
N GLU A 248 4.71 0.62 -21.50
CA GLU A 248 5.42 1.09 -22.70
C GLU A 248 6.93 1.27 -22.42
N THR A 249 7.26 1.71 -21.21
CA THR A 249 8.64 1.87 -20.75
C THR A 249 9.39 0.53 -20.80
N PRO A 250 10.58 0.45 -21.42
CA PRO A 250 11.26 -0.81 -21.69
C PRO A 250 11.98 -1.38 -20.45
N LEU A 251 11.28 -1.59 -19.35
CA LEU A 251 11.86 -1.96 -18.06
C LEU A 251 12.36 -3.41 -18.01
N LEU A 252 11.80 -4.31 -18.83
CA LEU A 252 12.15 -5.73 -18.82
C LEU A 252 13.16 -6.14 -19.91
N THR A 253 13.49 -5.26 -20.85
CA THR A 253 14.20 -5.66 -22.09
C THR A 253 15.57 -6.28 -21.87
N LYS A 254 16.30 -5.86 -20.82
CA LYS A 254 17.62 -6.42 -20.47
C LYS A 254 17.54 -7.88 -20.04
N HIS A 255 16.44 -8.28 -19.40
CA HIS A 255 16.27 -9.59 -18.75
C HIS A 255 15.16 -10.41 -19.40
N PHE A 256 14.68 -10.00 -20.57
CA PHE A 256 13.46 -10.54 -21.15
C PHE A 256 13.59 -12.04 -21.47
N THR A 257 14.74 -12.47 -22.00
CA THR A 257 14.98 -13.89 -22.30
C THR A 257 14.98 -14.75 -21.04
N GLU A 258 15.64 -14.28 -19.99
CA GLU A 258 15.69 -14.98 -18.69
C GLU A 258 14.32 -15.04 -18.03
N LEU A 259 13.51 -13.98 -18.15
CA LEU A 259 12.14 -13.96 -17.65
C LEU A 259 11.27 -14.98 -18.39
N ILE A 260 11.35 -15.05 -19.72
CA ILE A 260 10.63 -16.08 -20.50
C ILE A 260 11.02 -17.49 -20.06
N GLN A 261 12.31 -17.75 -19.86
CA GLN A 261 12.77 -19.06 -19.38
C GLN A 261 12.26 -19.37 -17.98
N PHE A 262 12.30 -18.39 -17.06
CA PHE A 262 11.80 -18.52 -15.70
C PHE A 262 10.30 -18.85 -15.68
N PHE A 263 9.46 -18.07 -16.35
CA PHE A 263 8.01 -18.28 -16.34
C PHE A 263 7.57 -19.56 -17.08
N LEU A 264 8.31 -19.98 -18.12
CA LEU A 264 8.13 -21.29 -18.74
C LEU A 264 8.47 -22.43 -17.78
N ALA A 265 9.57 -22.31 -17.02
CA ALA A 265 9.95 -23.31 -16.03
C ALA A 265 8.90 -23.42 -14.92
N VAL A 266 8.38 -22.29 -14.44
CA VAL A 266 7.26 -22.25 -13.47
C VAL A 266 6.02 -22.93 -14.04
N GLY A 267 5.57 -22.56 -15.23
CA GLY A 267 4.37 -23.15 -15.86
C GLY A 267 4.50 -24.65 -16.16
N GLY A 268 5.72 -25.10 -16.46
CA GLY A 268 6.05 -26.50 -16.74
C GLY A 268 6.31 -27.37 -15.50
N ASN A 269 6.51 -26.77 -14.33
CA ASN A 269 6.82 -27.52 -13.11
C ASN A 269 5.58 -28.21 -12.54
N GLN A 270 5.53 -29.55 -12.63
CA GLN A 270 4.40 -30.36 -12.15
C GLN A 270 4.33 -30.48 -10.61
N GLU A 271 5.36 -30.02 -9.89
CA GLU A 271 5.35 -29.98 -8.43
C GLU A 271 4.61 -28.75 -7.88
N TYR A 272 4.44 -27.70 -8.69
CA TYR A 272 3.70 -26.51 -8.30
C TYR A 272 2.18 -26.69 -8.43
N PRO A 273 1.38 -26.01 -7.59
CA PRO A 273 -0.08 -25.97 -7.73
C PRO A 273 -0.51 -25.44 -9.10
N ASP A 274 -1.66 -25.90 -9.59
CA ASP A 274 -2.19 -25.50 -10.91
C ASP A 274 -2.36 -23.98 -11.03
N GLY A 275 -2.77 -23.29 -9.96
CA GLY A 275 -2.90 -21.83 -9.95
C GLY A 275 -1.59 -21.11 -10.25
N ILE A 276 -0.49 -21.52 -9.60
CA ILE A 276 0.85 -20.98 -9.81
C ILE A 276 1.34 -21.25 -11.24
N ARG A 277 1.13 -22.48 -11.72
CA ARG A 277 1.51 -22.86 -13.08
C ARG A 277 0.73 -22.05 -14.12
N SER A 278 -0.57 -21.81 -13.88
CA SER A 278 -1.41 -20.96 -14.73
C SER A 278 -0.91 -19.52 -14.77
N GLN A 279 -0.48 -18.93 -13.65
CA GLN A 279 0.10 -17.59 -13.64
C GLN A 279 1.40 -17.52 -14.45
N GLY A 280 2.28 -18.53 -14.31
CA GLY A 280 3.50 -18.62 -15.15
C GLY A 280 3.19 -18.66 -16.64
N LEU A 281 2.19 -19.43 -17.07
CA LEU A 281 1.76 -19.49 -18.48
C LEU A 281 1.02 -18.23 -18.95
N SER A 282 0.32 -17.54 -18.04
CA SER A 282 -0.33 -16.25 -18.30
C SER A 282 0.70 -15.21 -18.74
N PHE A 283 1.80 -15.07 -17.98
CA PHE A 283 2.89 -14.15 -18.33
C PHE A 283 3.43 -14.42 -19.75
N ILE A 284 3.65 -15.68 -20.12
CA ILE A 284 4.13 -16.06 -21.46
C ILE A 284 3.13 -15.67 -22.55
N THR A 285 1.84 -15.88 -22.29
CA THR A 285 0.77 -15.51 -23.22
C THR A 285 0.70 -13.99 -23.39
N MET A 286 0.83 -13.24 -22.31
CA MET A 286 0.91 -11.78 -22.34
C MET A 286 2.15 -11.31 -23.09
N ALA A 287 3.30 -11.97 -22.92
CA ALA A 287 4.55 -11.56 -23.52
C ALA A 287 4.51 -11.69 -25.05
N ALA A 288 3.96 -12.81 -25.55
CA ALA A 288 3.71 -13.01 -26.98
C ALA A 288 2.70 -12.01 -27.57
N THR A 289 1.82 -11.45 -26.73
CA THR A 289 0.78 -10.50 -27.15
C THR A 289 1.33 -9.08 -27.23
N PHE A 290 2.02 -8.62 -26.18
CA PHE A 290 2.39 -7.21 -26.00
C PHE A 290 3.81 -6.85 -26.44
N LYS A 291 4.73 -7.82 -26.57
CA LYS A 291 6.16 -7.57 -26.87
C LYS A 291 6.60 -8.25 -28.18
N ARG A 292 5.91 -7.91 -29.28
CA ARG A 292 6.26 -8.34 -30.65
C ARG A 292 7.47 -7.59 -31.21
#